data_AF-G3JIG7-F1
#
_entry.id   AF-G3JIG7-F1
#
_cell.length_a   1.000
_cell.length_b   1.000
_cell.length_c   1.000
_cell.angle_alpha   90.00
_cell.angle_beta   90.00
_cell.angle_gamma   90.00
#
_symmetry.space_group_name_H-M   'P 1'
#
loop_
_entity.id
_entity.type
_entity.pdbx_description
1 polymer ?
#
loop_
_entity_poly.entity_id
_entity_poly.type
_entity_poly.pdbx_seq_one_letter_code
_entity_poly.pdbx_strand_id
1 'polypeptide(L)'
;MPELRKALSRPAVDARELALSSVLWFGSLKRNLRPTPCQAATKPALSIDFSLSVIPRRKMAEYSADDEIAAFFKKTTATRSQCETKARQLTGSNKIEPVAIQGACSYTVYAGERLEYVVQCRLSSLALKTELSDLATAVYGSFVPTVSLHGELGHGQDQESGKEPLLVYLMTRMPGITQLDFILSHDVAQSSPEFFPSRQYFFADVASFLARSWLTPQNVSSEYRDKLKASYLSDLHALEEGLPERFKPAIQTCLRSLDDIMALPMVLLHKDFGSSNVLVEKDSCHLTGVIDWAEASIGPFGTNLHSIQSFAGSMHLRNGWTRFPDYEAFEQRFWSTLGTKVGGLSEETVITIKKARVLGLLLSHGFTSRLANEAAPAPLKDDDHGRYHTMYLDGYLVNPSTKMDGAP
;
A
#
# COMPACT_ATOMS: atom_id res chain seq x y z
N MET A 1 45.06 36.13 -0.40
CA MET A 1 43.88 36.35 0.45
C MET A 1 42.69 35.69 -0.24
N PRO A 2 42.00 34.77 0.46
CA PRO A 2 40.85 34.02 -0.04
C PRO A 2 39.57 34.85 0.10
N GLU A 3 38.54 34.52 -0.67
CA GLU A 3 37.09 34.71 -0.44
C GLU A 3 36.42 34.66 -1.81
N LEU A 4 35.89 33.47 -2.20
CA LEU A 4 34.80 33.23 -3.18
C LEU A 4 34.85 31.79 -3.74
N ARG A 5 34.65 30.80 -2.86
CA ARG A 5 34.07 29.49 -3.22
C ARG A 5 33.28 28.95 -2.03
N LYS A 6 32.02 29.39 -1.92
CA LYS A 6 31.03 28.79 -1.01
C LYS A 6 29.63 29.11 -1.54
N ALA A 7 29.10 28.26 -2.43
CA ALA A 7 27.66 28.13 -2.68
C ALA A 7 27.35 27.02 -3.71
N LEU A 8 27.83 25.78 -3.52
CA LEU A 8 27.28 24.62 -4.22
C LEU A 8 27.36 23.39 -3.30
N SER A 9 26.45 23.34 -2.34
CA SER A 9 26.07 22.12 -1.65
C SER A 9 24.71 22.35 -0.99
N ARG A 10 23.62 22.08 -1.72
CA ARG A 10 22.30 21.82 -1.15
C ARG A 10 21.85 20.44 -1.62
N PRO A 11 21.24 19.62 -0.75
CA PRO A 11 21.40 18.19 -0.85
C PRO A 11 20.15 17.51 -1.45
N ALA A 12 20.41 16.47 -2.26
CA ALA A 12 19.47 15.50 -2.80
C ALA A 12 18.84 14.63 -1.68
N VAL A 13 18.05 15.24 -0.80
CA VAL A 13 17.46 14.60 0.39
C VAL A 13 16.05 14.05 0.11
N ASP A 14 15.32 14.58 -0.86
CA ASP A 14 13.90 14.23 -1.09
C ASP A 14 13.70 12.82 -1.69
N ALA A 15 14.54 12.39 -2.63
CA ALA A 15 14.37 11.10 -3.32
C ALA A 15 14.68 9.87 -2.44
N ARG A 16 15.56 10.03 -1.43
CA ARG A 16 15.91 8.96 -0.47
C ARG A 16 14.82 8.73 0.58
N GLU A 17 14.00 9.73 0.87
CA GLU A 17 12.92 9.62 1.87
C GLU A 17 11.65 8.95 1.31
N LEU A 18 11.39 9.06 0.01
CA LEU A 18 10.32 8.32 -0.66
C LEU A 18 10.64 6.82 -0.77
N ALA A 19 11.90 6.47 -1.03
CA ALA A 19 12.37 5.08 -0.97
C ALA A 19 12.21 4.49 0.45
N LEU A 20 12.29 5.29 1.51
CA LEU A 20 12.04 4.84 2.88
C LEU A 20 10.56 4.49 3.11
N SER A 21 9.60 5.19 2.50
CA SER A 21 8.17 4.88 2.61
C SER A 21 7.80 3.55 1.93
N SER A 22 8.36 3.28 0.75
CA SER A 22 8.16 2.01 0.04
C SER A 22 8.96 0.85 0.64
N VAL A 23 10.17 1.10 1.16
CA VAL A 23 10.92 0.11 1.95
C VAL A 23 10.24 -0.22 3.28
N LEU A 24 9.48 0.71 3.88
CA LEU A 24 8.69 0.43 5.09
C LEU A 24 7.43 -0.39 4.77
N TRP A 25 6.85 -0.22 3.58
CA TRP A 25 5.73 -1.04 3.12
C TRP A 25 6.12 -2.50 2.85
N PHE A 26 7.27 -2.74 2.21
CA PHE A 26 7.85 -4.09 2.09
C PHE A 26 8.56 -4.56 3.38
N GLY A 27 8.90 -3.64 4.27
CA GLY A 27 9.70 -3.85 5.47
C GLY A 27 8.93 -4.17 6.74
N SER A 28 7.59 -4.18 6.70
CA SER A 28 6.73 -4.58 7.84
C SER A 28 6.94 -6.06 8.25
N LEU A 29 7.78 -6.81 7.54
CA LEU A 29 8.10 -8.20 7.84
C LEU A 29 9.25 -8.45 8.82
N LYS A 30 9.77 -7.45 9.56
CA LYS A 30 10.91 -7.66 10.48
C LYS A 30 10.61 -7.22 11.91
N ARG A 31 10.15 -8.17 12.75
CA ARG A 31 10.83 -8.67 13.97
C ARG A 31 9.89 -9.47 14.89
N ASN A 32 10.03 -10.79 14.89
CA ASN A 32 9.78 -11.63 16.07
C ASN A 32 10.74 -12.82 16.06
N LEU A 33 11.93 -12.60 16.60
CA LEU A 33 12.77 -13.68 17.12
C LEU A 33 12.94 -13.40 18.62
N ARG A 34 12.13 -14.07 19.44
CA ARG A 34 12.45 -14.26 20.85
C ARG A 34 13.42 -15.44 20.98
N PRO A 35 14.40 -15.36 21.87
CA PRO A 35 14.87 -16.52 22.60
C PRO A 35 14.41 -16.43 24.07
N THR A 36 13.90 -17.54 24.62
CA THR A 36 13.73 -17.76 26.07
C THR A 36 14.83 -18.74 26.56
N PRO A 37 14.97 -19.04 27.86
CA PRO A 37 15.63 -18.21 28.87
C PRO A 37 16.71 -18.97 29.66
N CYS A 38 17.66 -18.28 30.32
CA CYS A 38 18.20 -18.73 31.62
C CYS A 38 19.12 -17.72 32.36
N GLN A 39 18.75 -17.52 33.64
CA GLN A 39 19.55 -17.37 34.87
C GLN A 39 20.45 -16.14 35.14
N ALA A 40 19.93 -15.31 36.06
CA ALA A 40 20.51 -14.68 37.27
C ALA A 40 22.04 -14.46 37.38
N ALA A 41 22.46 -13.22 37.69
CA ALA A 41 22.91 -12.81 39.03
C ALA A 41 23.44 -11.35 39.08
N THR A 42 23.02 -10.65 40.16
CA THR A 42 23.72 -9.62 40.96
C THR A 42 24.30 -8.33 40.34
N LYS A 43 23.74 -7.20 40.79
CA LYS A 43 24.27 -5.81 40.84
C LYS A 43 25.36 -5.68 41.94
N PRO A 44 26.28 -4.68 41.93
CA PRO A 44 25.91 -3.28 42.25
C PRO A 44 26.71 -2.10 41.62
N ALA A 45 26.04 -0.93 41.69
CA ALA A 45 26.52 0.45 41.93
C ALA A 45 27.41 1.27 40.95
N LEU A 46 26.81 2.40 40.52
CA LEU A 46 27.29 3.79 40.42
C LEU A 46 28.57 4.16 39.63
N SER A 47 28.36 4.96 38.56
CA SER A 47 29.07 6.23 38.30
C SER A 47 28.48 6.89 37.05
N ILE A 48 28.09 8.17 37.18
CA ILE A 48 27.66 9.04 36.08
C ILE A 48 28.92 9.68 35.53
N ASP A 49 29.19 9.52 34.23
CA ASP A 49 30.16 10.35 33.53
C ASP A 49 29.59 10.85 32.21
N PHE A 50 29.59 12.18 32.06
CA PHE A 50 29.05 12.90 30.93
C PHE A 50 30.13 12.92 29.84
N SER A 51 30.01 12.06 28.82
CA SER A 51 30.83 12.15 27.62
C SER A 51 29.95 11.98 26.39
N LEU A 52 29.90 13.04 25.58
CA LEU A 52 29.25 13.12 24.27
C LEU A 52 29.77 12.00 23.37
N SER A 53 29.10 10.85 23.38
CA SER A 53 29.32 9.78 22.42
C SER A 53 28.46 10.06 21.20
N VAL A 54 29.14 10.29 20.09
CA VAL A 54 28.61 10.34 18.73
C VAL A 54 27.73 9.12 18.50
N ILE A 55 26.42 9.33 18.36
CA ILE A 55 25.47 8.28 18.00
C ILE A 55 25.93 7.71 16.65
N PRO A 56 26.29 6.42 16.53
CA PRO A 56 26.69 5.86 15.26
C PRO A 56 25.46 5.86 14.36
N ARG A 57 25.55 6.55 13.21
CA ARG A 57 24.60 6.40 12.11
C ARG A 57 24.55 4.90 11.78
N ARG A 58 23.44 4.23 12.12
CA ARG A 58 23.14 2.89 11.62
C ARG A 58 23.23 2.97 10.09
N LYS A 59 24.23 2.33 9.49
CA LYS A 59 24.16 1.98 8.07
C LYS A 59 22.89 1.14 7.92
N MET A 60 21.89 1.67 7.25
CA MET A 60 20.81 0.82 6.76
C MET A 60 21.44 -0.17 5.79
N ALA A 61 21.14 -1.45 5.95
CA ALA A 61 21.56 -2.45 4.99
C ALA A 61 20.94 -2.08 3.63
N GLU A 62 21.77 -2.09 2.59
CA GLU A 62 21.32 -1.91 1.22
C GLU A 62 20.40 -3.07 0.85
N TYR A 63 19.36 -2.81 0.05
CA TYR A 63 18.43 -3.84 -0.38
C TYR A 63 19.17 -4.88 -1.24
N SER A 64 18.88 -6.17 -1.01
CA SER A 64 19.44 -7.29 -1.77
C SER A 64 18.30 -8.23 -2.17
N ALA A 65 18.01 -8.30 -3.46
CA ALA A 65 16.99 -9.21 -3.99
C ALA A 65 17.32 -10.66 -3.65
N ASP A 66 18.60 -11.06 -3.74
CA ASP A 66 19.03 -12.42 -3.43
C ASP A 66 18.81 -12.79 -1.95
N ASP A 67 19.00 -11.84 -1.03
CA ASP A 67 18.74 -12.07 0.40
C ASP A 67 17.25 -12.26 0.68
N GLU A 68 16.39 -11.45 0.04
CA GLU A 68 14.94 -11.57 0.19
C GLU A 68 14.41 -12.86 -0.48
N ILE A 69 14.95 -13.26 -1.63
CA ILE A 69 14.68 -14.56 -2.27
C ILE A 69 15.08 -15.70 -1.34
N ALA A 70 16.29 -15.65 -0.78
CA ALA A 70 16.78 -16.67 0.15
C ALA A 70 15.92 -16.73 1.43
N ALA A 71 15.48 -15.58 1.94
CA ALA A 71 14.59 -15.50 3.09
C ALA A 71 13.20 -16.09 2.79
N PHE A 72 12.65 -15.83 1.61
CA PHE A 72 11.38 -16.42 1.16
C PHE A 72 11.46 -17.96 1.11
N PHE A 73 12.48 -18.53 0.48
CA PHE A 73 12.62 -19.98 0.34
C PHE A 73 12.91 -20.72 1.65
N LYS A 74 13.20 -20.03 2.76
CA LYS A 74 13.20 -20.64 4.10
C LYS A 74 11.81 -21.01 4.60
N LYS A 75 10.75 -20.39 4.06
CA LYS A 75 9.35 -20.56 4.48
C LYS A 75 8.62 -21.69 3.73
N THR A 76 9.27 -22.31 2.75
CA THR A 76 8.62 -23.30 1.88
C THR A 76 9.47 -24.56 1.70
N THR A 77 8.80 -25.65 1.35
CA THR A 77 9.42 -26.92 0.92
C THR A 77 9.82 -26.89 -0.56
N ALA A 78 9.27 -25.95 -1.34
CA ALA A 78 9.64 -25.77 -2.74
C ALA A 78 11.00 -25.07 -2.88
N THR A 79 11.66 -25.28 -4.02
CA THR A 79 12.94 -24.67 -4.37
C THR A 79 12.77 -23.60 -5.44
N ARG A 80 13.72 -22.66 -5.50
CA ARG A 80 13.81 -21.68 -6.59
C ARG A 80 13.81 -22.35 -7.96
N SER A 81 14.58 -23.43 -8.12
CA SER A 81 14.66 -24.18 -9.38
C SER A 81 13.31 -24.75 -9.82
N GLN A 82 12.49 -25.25 -8.89
CA GLN A 82 11.13 -25.74 -9.21
C GLN A 82 10.24 -24.61 -9.72
N CYS A 83 10.26 -23.45 -9.05
CA CYS A 83 9.51 -22.27 -9.47
C CYS A 83 9.92 -21.79 -10.86
N GLU A 84 11.23 -21.64 -11.08
CA GLU A 84 11.76 -21.21 -12.37
C GLU A 84 11.49 -22.23 -13.48
N THR A 85 11.57 -23.53 -13.19
CA THR A 85 11.22 -24.60 -14.15
C THR A 85 9.76 -24.52 -14.54
N LYS A 86 8.86 -24.36 -13.57
CA LYS A 86 7.43 -24.18 -13.82
C LYS A 86 7.16 -22.92 -14.64
N ALA A 87 7.83 -21.80 -14.35
CA ALA A 87 7.70 -20.57 -15.13
C ALA A 87 8.08 -20.75 -16.61
N ARG A 88 9.18 -21.46 -16.89
CA ARG A 88 9.60 -21.79 -18.27
C ARG A 88 8.59 -22.70 -18.97
N GLN A 89 8.06 -23.70 -18.27
CA GLN A 89 7.02 -24.59 -18.80
C GLN A 89 5.73 -23.84 -19.15
N LEU A 90 5.28 -22.93 -18.27
CA LEU A 90 4.05 -22.17 -18.47
C LEU A 90 4.14 -21.18 -19.63
N THR A 91 5.31 -20.61 -19.86
CA THR A 91 5.52 -19.58 -20.90
C THR A 91 6.09 -20.12 -22.20
N GLY A 92 6.52 -21.39 -22.22
CA GLY A 92 7.19 -22.00 -23.38
C GLY A 92 8.54 -21.37 -23.73
N SER A 93 9.13 -20.57 -22.82
CA SER A 93 10.37 -19.83 -23.04
C SER A 93 11.39 -20.15 -21.95
N ASN A 94 12.68 -20.14 -22.31
CA ASN A 94 13.76 -20.25 -21.33
C ASN A 94 14.08 -18.93 -20.62
N LYS A 95 13.57 -17.81 -21.16
CA LYS A 95 13.85 -16.48 -20.65
C LYS A 95 13.01 -16.19 -19.42
N ILE A 96 13.70 -15.99 -18.31
CA ILE A 96 13.12 -15.58 -17.03
C ILE A 96 14.05 -14.58 -16.33
N GLU A 97 13.47 -13.64 -15.60
CA GLU A 97 14.20 -12.64 -14.85
C GLU A 97 13.49 -12.40 -13.50
N PRO A 98 14.15 -12.61 -12.34
CA PRO A 98 13.59 -12.20 -11.07
C PRO A 98 13.26 -10.71 -11.07
N VAL A 99 12.09 -10.34 -10.56
CA VAL A 99 11.75 -8.92 -10.41
C VAL A 99 12.72 -8.26 -9.42
N ALA A 100 13.06 -6.99 -9.67
CA ALA A 100 14.08 -6.27 -8.90
C ALA A 100 13.73 -6.13 -7.42
N ILE A 101 12.44 -5.99 -7.09
CA ILE A 101 11.94 -5.90 -5.71
C ILE A 101 11.02 -7.10 -5.46
N GLN A 102 11.48 -8.02 -4.61
CA GLN A 102 10.74 -9.22 -4.22
C GLN A 102 9.83 -8.96 -3.02
N GLY A 103 8.63 -9.52 -3.09
CA GLY A 103 7.69 -9.52 -1.97
C GLY A 103 8.03 -10.60 -0.93
N ALA A 104 7.72 -10.33 0.32
CA ALA A 104 7.94 -11.27 1.43
C ALA A 104 7.09 -12.57 1.34
N CYS A 105 6.00 -12.52 0.57
CA CYS A 105 4.96 -13.54 0.50
C CYS A 105 5.04 -14.40 -0.76
N SER A 106 5.92 -14.06 -1.69
CA SER A 106 6.04 -14.75 -2.97
C SER A 106 7.38 -14.53 -3.64
N TYR A 107 7.88 -15.55 -4.33
CA TYR A 107 8.93 -15.38 -5.32
C TYR A 107 8.31 -15.04 -6.68
N THR A 108 8.74 -13.93 -7.28
CA THR A 108 8.14 -13.40 -8.51
C THR A 108 9.19 -13.24 -9.60
N VAL A 109 8.88 -13.70 -10.82
CA VAL A 109 9.73 -13.56 -12.00
C VAL A 109 8.94 -13.00 -13.17
N TYR A 110 9.60 -12.21 -14.01
CA TYR A 110 9.16 -12.02 -15.39
C TYR A 110 9.55 -13.23 -16.22
N ALA A 111 8.69 -13.63 -17.16
CA ALA A 111 8.88 -14.80 -18.01
C ALA A 111 8.28 -14.62 -19.40
N GLY A 112 8.74 -15.43 -20.36
CA GLY A 112 8.38 -15.33 -21.78
C GLY A 112 9.47 -14.70 -22.63
N GLU A 113 9.42 -14.90 -23.94
CA GLU A 113 10.44 -14.41 -24.90
C GLU A 113 10.68 -12.90 -24.78
N ARG A 114 9.61 -12.14 -24.53
CA ARG A 114 9.64 -10.69 -24.33
C ARG A 114 9.40 -10.30 -22.87
N LEU A 115 9.47 -11.27 -21.95
CA LEU A 115 9.14 -11.06 -20.53
C LEU A 115 7.72 -10.50 -20.34
N GLU A 116 6.78 -10.93 -21.18
CA GLU A 116 5.40 -10.44 -21.21
C GLU A 116 4.50 -11.06 -20.12
N TYR A 117 5.01 -12.02 -19.35
CA TYR A 117 4.30 -12.64 -18.24
C TYR A 117 4.98 -12.37 -16.91
N VAL A 118 4.19 -12.40 -15.84
CA VAL A 118 4.63 -12.48 -14.47
C VAL A 118 4.26 -13.87 -13.95
N VAL A 119 5.23 -14.60 -13.41
CA VAL A 119 4.97 -15.86 -12.69
C VAL A 119 5.26 -15.64 -11.22
N GLN A 120 4.26 -15.89 -10.39
CA GLN A 120 4.35 -15.72 -8.95
C GLN A 120 4.18 -17.07 -8.26
N CYS A 121 5.22 -17.50 -7.53
CA CYS A 121 5.17 -18.61 -6.59
C CYS A 121 4.85 -18.07 -5.20
N ARG A 122 3.63 -18.28 -4.70
CA ARG A 122 3.12 -17.65 -3.48
C ARG A 122 2.86 -18.69 -2.39
N LEU A 123 3.10 -18.32 -1.12
CA LEU A 123 2.76 -19.18 0.02
C LEU A 123 1.27 -19.55 -0.01
N SER A 124 0.96 -20.84 0.20
CA SER A 124 -0.41 -21.37 0.17
C SER A 124 -1.36 -20.69 1.16
N SER A 125 -0.87 -20.32 2.34
CA SER A 125 -1.57 -19.58 3.40
C SER A 125 -1.98 -18.18 2.97
N LEU A 126 -1.33 -17.65 1.93
CA LEU A 126 -1.55 -16.33 1.37
C LEU A 126 -2.13 -16.41 -0.05
N ALA A 127 -2.75 -17.52 -0.45
CA ALA A 127 -3.34 -17.72 -1.77
C ALA A 127 -4.12 -16.48 -2.28
N LEU A 128 -3.95 -16.15 -3.56
CA LEU A 128 -4.78 -15.15 -4.20
C LEU A 128 -6.20 -15.67 -4.36
N LYS A 129 -7.18 -14.82 -4.06
CA LYS A 129 -8.60 -15.08 -4.33
C LYS A 129 -8.85 -14.88 -5.82
N THR A 130 -8.83 -15.95 -6.59
CA THR A 130 -8.96 -15.89 -8.06
C THR A 130 -10.28 -15.26 -8.48
N GLU A 131 -11.36 -15.47 -7.72
CA GLU A 131 -12.67 -14.87 -7.99
C GLU A 131 -12.62 -13.34 -7.94
N LEU A 132 -11.79 -12.76 -7.04
CA LEU A 132 -11.61 -11.32 -6.98
C LEU A 132 -10.69 -10.80 -8.10
N SER A 133 -9.77 -11.61 -8.59
CA SER A 133 -8.93 -11.27 -9.75
C SER A 133 -9.76 -11.29 -11.04
N ASP A 134 -10.66 -12.27 -11.17
CA ASP A 134 -11.64 -12.34 -12.27
C ASP A 134 -12.59 -11.15 -12.21
N LEU A 135 -13.07 -10.80 -11.01
CA LEU A 135 -13.90 -9.62 -10.83
C LEU A 135 -13.15 -8.32 -11.15
N ALA A 136 -11.88 -8.21 -10.76
CA ALA A 136 -11.04 -7.06 -11.13
C ALA A 136 -10.95 -6.93 -12.65
N THR A 137 -10.75 -8.05 -13.36
CA THR A 137 -10.71 -8.08 -14.83
C THR A 137 -12.06 -7.66 -15.42
N ALA A 138 -13.17 -8.12 -14.86
CA ALA A 138 -14.50 -7.73 -15.30
C ALA A 138 -14.80 -6.23 -15.10
N VAL A 139 -14.38 -5.64 -13.98
CA VAL A 139 -14.63 -4.23 -13.65
C VAL A 139 -13.69 -3.29 -14.41
N TYR A 140 -12.39 -3.62 -14.45
CA TYR A 140 -11.34 -2.70 -14.89
C TYR A 140 -10.78 -3.04 -16.28
N GLY A 141 -11.03 -4.24 -16.81
CA GLY A 141 -10.59 -4.67 -18.13
C GLY A 141 -9.06 -4.67 -18.25
N SER A 142 -8.55 -4.02 -19.28
CA SER A 142 -7.11 -3.96 -19.60
C SER A 142 -6.25 -3.17 -18.61
N PHE A 143 -6.82 -2.62 -17.53
CA PHE A 143 -6.07 -1.93 -16.47
C PHE A 143 -5.60 -2.87 -15.37
N VAL A 144 -5.93 -4.15 -15.42
CA VAL A 144 -5.51 -5.14 -14.42
C VAL A 144 -4.92 -6.37 -15.09
N PRO A 145 -4.02 -7.10 -14.41
CA PRO A 145 -3.49 -8.34 -14.95
C PRO A 145 -4.57 -9.41 -14.96
N THR A 146 -4.61 -10.22 -16.03
CA THR A 146 -5.32 -11.51 -15.97
C THR A 146 -4.53 -12.44 -15.08
N VAL A 147 -5.20 -13.23 -14.24
CA VAL A 147 -4.54 -14.13 -13.27
C VAL A 147 -5.07 -15.55 -13.45
N SER A 148 -4.19 -16.54 -13.54
CA SER A 148 -4.56 -17.95 -13.60
C SER A 148 -3.72 -18.81 -12.65
N LEU A 149 -4.36 -19.73 -11.94
CA LEU A 149 -3.71 -20.70 -11.06
C LEU A 149 -3.24 -21.91 -11.85
N HIS A 150 -1.98 -22.31 -11.67
CA HIS A 150 -1.31 -23.37 -12.43
C HIS A 150 -0.77 -24.51 -11.57
N GLY A 151 -1.37 -24.69 -10.39
CA GLY A 151 -1.09 -25.78 -9.46
C GLY A 151 -0.15 -25.39 -8.33
N GLU A 152 0.37 -26.41 -7.66
CA GLU A 152 1.15 -26.32 -6.43
C GLU A 152 2.56 -26.89 -6.62
N LEU A 153 3.53 -26.34 -5.89
CA LEU A 153 4.90 -26.82 -5.80
C LEU A 153 5.30 -27.05 -4.34
N GLY A 154 6.10 -28.09 -4.11
CA GLY A 154 6.49 -28.52 -2.77
C GLY A 154 5.59 -29.61 -2.22
N HIS A 155 5.77 -29.94 -0.95
CA HIS A 155 4.97 -30.90 -0.22
C HIS A 155 4.22 -30.21 0.93
N GLY A 156 3.11 -30.82 1.33
CA GLY A 156 2.22 -30.32 2.38
C GLY A 156 2.92 -30.08 3.71
N GLN A 157 2.27 -29.32 4.59
CA GLN A 157 2.82 -28.83 5.85
C GLN A 157 3.54 -29.92 6.65
N ASP A 158 4.86 -29.77 6.74
CA ASP A 158 5.65 -30.52 7.70
C ASP A 158 5.53 -29.78 9.04
N GLN A 159 4.67 -30.29 9.93
CA GLN A 159 4.27 -29.61 11.18
C GLN A 159 5.47 -29.24 12.07
N GLU A 160 6.61 -29.91 11.91
CA GLU A 160 7.84 -29.61 12.65
C GLU A 160 8.61 -28.40 12.10
N SER A 161 8.50 -28.10 10.80
CA SER A 161 9.31 -27.05 10.15
C SER A 161 8.56 -25.73 9.92
N GLY A 162 7.24 -25.73 10.01
CA GLY A 162 6.40 -24.56 9.71
C GLY A 162 6.46 -24.12 8.24
N LYS A 163 7.01 -24.95 7.35
CA LYS A 163 7.10 -24.70 5.92
C LYS A 163 5.84 -25.13 5.21
N GLU A 164 5.47 -24.40 4.16
CA GLU A 164 4.26 -24.66 3.39
C GLU A 164 4.53 -24.74 1.87
N PRO A 165 3.65 -25.39 1.09
CA PRO A 165 3.79 -25.43 -0.36
C PRO A 165 3.53 -24.06 -1.01
N LEU A 166 3.88 -23.93 -2.29
CA LEU A 166 3.67 -22.73 -3.08
C LEU A 166 2.59 -22.94 -4.14
N LEU A 167 1.66 -22.00 -4.25
CA LEU A 167 0.73 -21.90 -5.36
C LEU A 167 1.37 -21.08 -6.48
N VAL A 168 1.26 -21.55 -7.72
CA VAL A 168 1.87 -20.92 -8.89
C VAL A 168 0.82 -20.19 -9.71
N TYR A 169 0.98 -18.88 -9.83
CA TYR A 169 0.12 -18.02 -10.63
C TYR A 169 0.87 -17.54 -11.88
N LEU A 170 0.17 -17.56 -13.02
CA LEU A 170 0.60 -16.89 -14.25
C LEU A 170 -0.24 -15.64 -14.42
N MET A 171 0.41 -14.54 -14.75
CA MET A 171 -0.24 -13.25 -14.93
C MET A 171 0.29 -12.55 -16.17
N THR A 172 -0.56 -11.73 -16.81
CA THR A 172 -0.09 -10.81 -17.85
C THR A 172 0.74 -9.70 -17.21
N ARG A 173 1.91 -9.41 -17.78
CA ARG A 173 2.70 -8.25 -17.35
C ARG A 173 2.04 -6.98 -17.87
N MET A 174 1.67 -6.11 -16.94
CA MET A 174 1.10 -4.81 -17.26
C MET A 174 2.17 -3.86 -17.84
N PRO A 175 1.81 -3.01 -18.82
CA PRO A 175 2.74 -2.05 -19.40
C PRO A 175 3.00 -0.85 -18.47
N GLY A 176 4.10 -0.15 -18.70
CA GLY A 176 4.49 1.04 -17.94
C GLY A 176 5.50 0.75 -16.83
N ILE A 177 5.73 1.76 -15.99
CA ILE A 177 6.57 1.71 -14.78
C ILE A 177 5.72 2.04 -13.57
N THR A 178 6.15 1.67 -12.36
CA THR A 178 5.42 2.09 -11.15
C THR A 178 5.41 3.60 -11.03
N GLN A 179 4.38 4.17 -10.42
CA GLN A 179 4.32 5.60 -10.14
C GLN A 179 5.48 6.03 -9.24
N LEU A 180 5.93 5.13 -8.36
CA LEU A 180 7.16 5.31 -7.59
C LEU A 180 8.39 5.44 -8.50
N ASP A 181 8.58 4.52 -9.46
CA ASP A 181 9.70 4.60 -10.41
C ASP A 181 9.62 5.85 -11.30
N PHE A 182 8.40 6.25 -11.69
CA PHE A 182 8.19 7.52 -12.39
C PHE A 182 8.75 8.67 -11.58
N ILE A 183 8.36 8.81 -10.30
CA ILE A 183 8.90 9.85 -9.42
C ILE A 183 10.43 9.74 -9.31
N LEU A 184 10.96 8.54 -9.04
CA LEU A 184 12.39 8.33 -8.79
C LEU A 184 13.26 8.55 -10.04
N SER A 185 12.68 8.45 -11.23
CA SER A 185 13.37 8.72 -12.50
C SER A 185 13.51 10.20 -12.85
N HIS A 186 12.86 11.10 -12.09
CA HIS A 186 12.93 12.54 -12.28
C HIS A 186 13.87 13.19 -11.27
N ASP A 187 14.78 14.05 -11.75
CA ASP A 187 15.76 14.76 -10.91
C ASP A 187 15.19 16.03 -10.23
N VAL A 188 13.95 16.40 -10.54
CA VAL A 188 13.30 17.59 -9.99
C VAL A 188 12.36 17.24 -8.84
N ALA A 189 12.22 18.16 -7.89
CA ALA A 189 11.31 17.97 -6.77
C ALA A 189 9.86 17.82 -7.27
N GLN A 190 9.09 16.93 -6.65
CA GLN A 190 7.67 16.75 -7.01
C GLN A 190 6.85 18.03 -6.84
N SER A 191 7.25 18.94 -5.96
CA SER A 191 6.60 20.26 -5.80
C SER A 191 6.85 21.22 -6.98
N SER A 192 7.73 20.87 -7.92
CA SER A 192 8.03 21.67 -9.11
C SER A 192 6.80 21.80 -10.02
N PRO A 193 6.56 22.98 -10.63
CA PRO A 193 5.56 23.18 -11.67
C PRO A 193 5.65 22.20 -12.86
N GLU A 194 6.82 21.62 -13.10
CA GLU A 194 7.05 20.63 -14.15
C GLU A 194 6.19 19.36 -13.96
N PHE A 195 5.85 19.01 -12.71
CA PHE A 195 5.00 17.85 -12.42
C PHE A 195 3.50 18.15 -12.57
N PHE A 196 3.08 19.42 -12.67
CA PHE A 196 1.67 19.79 -12.61
C PHE A 196 0.86 19.13 -13.75
N PRO A 197 1.31 19.15 -15.03
CA PRO A 197 0.59 18.49 -16.10
C PRO A 197 0.46 16.97 -15.86
N SER A 198 1.55 16.31 -15.49
CA SER A 198 1.57 14.87 -15.23
C SER A 198 0.65 14.48 -14.08
N ARG A 199 0.58 15.27 -13.01
CA ARG A 199 -0.40 15.09 -11.92
C ARG A 199 -1.84 15.28 -12.40
N GLN A 200 -2.10 16.29 -13.23
CA GLN A 200 -3.44 16.52 -13.78
C GLN A 200 -3.94 15.34 -14.63
N TYR A 201 -3.06 14.77 -15.46
CA TYR A 201 -3.37 13.56 -16.23
C TYR A 201 -3.61 12.36 -15.32
N PHE A 202 -2.69 12.11 -14.39
CA PHE A 202 -2.78 11.01 -13.44
C PHE A 202 -4.08 11.03 -12.63
N PHE A 203 -4.45 12.17 -12.03
CA PHE A 203 -5.67 12.26 -11.22
C PHE A 203 -6.95 12.15 -12.06
N ALA A 204 -6.95 12.62 -13.32
CA ALA A 204 -8.06 12.40 -14.24
C ALA A 204 -8.23 10.91 -14.60
N ASP A 205 -7.11 10.21 -14.80
CA ASP A 205 -7.13 8.77 -15.10
C ASP A 205 -7.54 7.94 -13.89
N VAL A 206 -7.02 8.25 -12.70
CA VAL A 206 -7.41 7.59 -11.43
C VAL A 206 -8.90 7.81 -11.16
N ALA A 207 -9.43 9.02 -11.39
CA ALA A 207 -10.87 9.28 -11.28
C ALA A 207 -11.67 8.42 -12.27
N SER A 208 -11.21 8.33 -13.53
CA SER A 208 -11.86 7.51 -14.56
C SER A 208 -11.79 6.01 -14.24
N PHE A 209 -10.68 5.55 -13.66
CA PHE A 209 -10.49 4.18 -13.20
C PHE A 209 -11.45 3.85 -12.07
N LEU A 210 -11.52 4.69 -11.03
CA LEU A 210 -12.43 4.49 -9.89
C LEU A 210 -13.90 4.60 -10.29
N ALA A 211 -14.24 5.42 -11.29
CA ALA A 211 -15.60 5.48 -11.82
C ALA A 211 -16.08 4.11 -12.36
N ARG A 212 -15.18 3.25 -12.86
CA ARG A 212 -15.56 1.91 -13.35
C ARG A 212 -16.14 1.01 -12.26
N SER A 213 -15.59 1.10 -11.05
CA SER A 213 -16.09 0.32 -9.91
C SER A 213 -17.44 0.84 -9.42
N TRP A 214 -17.62 2.17 -9.41
CA TRP A 214 -18.92 2.78 -9.14
C TRP A 214 -20.00 2.32 -10.12
N LEU A 215 -19.67 2.28 -11.42
CA LEU A 215 -20.57 1.87 -12.49
C LEU A 215 -20.82 0.35 -12.52
N THR A 216 -20.05 -0.43 -11.77
CA THR A 216 -20.16 -1.89 -11.69
C THR A 216 -20.36 -2.31 -10.23
N PRO A 217 -21.48 -1.92 -9.59
CA PRO A 217 -21.74 -2.30 -8.22
C PRO A 217 -21.92 -3.82 -8.10
N GLN A 218 -21.47 -4.36 -6.98
CA GLN A 218 -21.54 -5.77 -6.64
C GLN A 218 -22.79 -6.04 -5.83
N ASN A 219 -23.56 -7.05 -6.25
CA ASN A 219 -24.71 -7.53 -5.50
C ASN A 219 -24.22 -8.35 -4.31
N VAL A 220 -24.48 -7.86 -3.10
CA VAL A 220 -24.17 -8.55 -1.85
C VAL A 220 -25.45 -8.84 -1.09
N SER A 221 -25.47 -9.92 -0.30
CA SER A 221 -26.61 -10.23 0.57
C SER A 221 -26.75 -9.17 1.68
N SER A 222 -27.96 -9.04 2.22
CA SER A 222 -28.20 -8.23 3.44
C SER A 222 -27.30 -8.70 4.58
N GLU A 223 -27.19 -10.02 4.79
CA GLU A 223 -26.33 -10.62 5.81
C GLU A 223 -24.86 -10.22 5.67
N TYR A 224 -24.34 -10.15 4.43
CA TYR A 224 -22.98 -9.68 4.19
C TYR A 224 -22.84 -8.21 4.57
N ARG A 225 -23.79 -7.37 4.14
CA ARG A 225 -23.79 -5.94 4.45
C ARG A 225 -23.88 -5.68 5.96
N ASP A 226 -24.73 -6.42 6.66
CA ASP A 226 -24.92 -6.31 8.11
C ASP A 226 -23.67 -6.75 8.87
N LYS A 227 -23.04 -7.87 8.46
CA LYS A 227 -21.76 -8.31 9.02
C LYS A 227 -20.64 -7.29 8.80
N LEU A 228 -20.57 -6.71 7.60
CA LEU A 228 -19.56 -5.69 7.29
C LEU A 228 -19.79 -4.42 8.12
N LYS A 229 -21.04 -3.96 8.23
CA LYS A 229 -21.41 -2.81 9.06
C LYS A 229 -21.05 -3.06 10.52
N ALA A 230 -21.37 -4.24 11.06
CA ALA A 230 -21.02 -4.61 12.43
C ALA A 230 -19.50 -4.63 12.64
N SER A 231 -18.73 -5.13 11.67
CA SER A 231 -17.26 -5.08 11.71
C SER A 231 -16.74 -3.64 11.74
N TYR A 232 -17.26 -2.75 10.90
CA TYR A 232 -16.85 -1.34 10.91
C TYR A 232 -17.23 -0.63 12.21
N LEU A 233 -18.39 -0.93 12.77
CA LEU A 233 -18.81 -0.40 14.06
C LEU A 233 -17.88 -0.84 15.19
N SER A 234 -17.55 -2.14 15.23
CA SER A 234 -16.59 -2.70 16.19
C SER A 234 -15.21 -2.06 16.05
N ASP A 235 -14.71 -1.92 14.82
CA ASP A 235 -13.42 -1.29 14.55
C ASP A 235 -13.43 0.19 14.98
N LEU A 236 -14.48 0.95 14.66
CA LEU A 236 -14.58 2.36 15.06
C LEU A 236 -14.61 2.54 16.58
N HIS A 237 -15.33 1.69 17.32
CA HIS A 237 -15.31 1.73 18.78
C HIS A 237 -13.94 1.36 19.35
N ALA A 238 -13.28 0.34 18.81
CA ALA A 238 -11.91 -0.01 19.22
C ALA A 238 -10.93 1.15 18.97
N LEU A 239 -11.08 1.88 17.85
CA LEU A 239 -10.28 3.08 17.58
C LEU A 239 -10.64 4.23 18.52
N GLU A 240 -11.92 4.42 18.87
CA GLU A 240 -12.35 5.48 19.80
C GLU A 240 -11.74 5.29 21.20
N GLU A 241 -11.62 4.03 21.63
CA GLU A 241 -10.98 3.66 22.90
C GLU A 241 -9.45 3.71 22.83
N GLY A 242 -8.86 3.28 21.71
CA GLY A 242 -7.42 3.07 21.57
C GLY A 242 -6.62 4.27 21.09
N LEU A 243 -7.20 5.14 20.26
CA LEU A 243 -6.49 6.27 19.65
C LEU A 243 -6.54 7.54 20.52
N PRO A 244 -5.52 8.43 20.41
CA PRO A 244 -5.51 9.72 21.09
C PRO A 244 -6.75 10.61 20.83
N GLU A 245 -7.13 11.42 21.82
CA GLU A 245 -8.30 12.33 21.81
C GLU A 245 -8.46 13.15 20.52
N ARG A 246 -7.34 13.60 19.94
CA ARG A 246 -7.34 14.41 18.71
C ARG A 246 -7.96 13.73 17.50
N PHE A 247 -8.06 12.40 17.47
CA PHE A 247 -8.68 11.64 16.38
C PHE A 247 -10.16 11.32 16.61
N LYS A 248 -10.66 11.46 17.85
CA LYS A 248 -12.05 11.13 18.19
C LYS A 248 -13.10 11.88 17.38
N PRO A 249 -12.94 13.18 17.05
CA PRO A 249 -13.92 13.87 16.19
C PRO A 249 -14.16 13.14 14.85
N ALA A 250 -13.08 12.67 14.20
CA ALA A 250 -13.15 11.96 12.93
C ALA A 250 -13.84 10.60 13.07
N ILE A 251 -13.53 9.86 14.15
CA ILE A 251 -14.15 8.58 14.47
C ILE A 251 -15.66 8.75 14.70
N GLN A 252 -16.04 9.73 15.52
CA GLN A 252 -17.44 10.05 15.81
C GLN A 252 -18.21 10.50 14.56
N THR A 253 -17.55 11.20 13.64
CA THR A 253 -18.14 11.56 12.34
C THR A 253 -18.41 10.32 11.50
N CYS A 254 -17.50 9.33 11.49
CA CYS A 254 -17.73 8.07 10.80
C CYS A 254 -18.84 7.25 11.46
N LEU A 255 -18.90 7.18 12.80
CA LEU A 255 -19.98 6.51 13.53
C LEU A 255 -21.35 7.09 13.18
N ARG A 256 -21.50 8.42 13.19
CA ARG A 256 -22.77 9.10 12.85
C ARG A 256 -23.20 8.93 11.40
N SER A 257 -22.27 8.69 10.48
CA SER A 257 -22.56 8.57 9.05
C SER A 257 -22.38 7.16 8.50
N LEU A 258 -22.24 6.17 9.38
CA LEU A 258 -21.99 4.79 8.99
C LEU A 258 -23.15 4.25 8.14
N ASP A 259 -24.39 4.59 8.47
CA ASP A 259 -25.56 4.16 7.70
C ASP A 259 -25.54 4.70 6.27
N ASP A 260 -25.25 6.00 6.11
CA ASP A 260 -25.12 6.64 4.79
C ASP A 260 -23.96 6.04 3.99
N ILE A 261 -22.81 5.82 4.64
CA ILE A 261 -21.65 5.17 4.02
C ILE A 261 -22.02 3.76 3.56
N MET A 262 -22.72 3.00 4.41
CA MET A 262 -23.19 1.66 4.09
C MET A 262 -24.34 1.66 3.08
N ALA A 263 -24.93 2.80 2.72
CA ALA A 263 -25.89 2.94 1.64
C ALA A 263 -25.22 3.20 0.28
N LEU A 264 -23.93 3.55 0.25
CA LEU A 264 -23.18 3.70 -1.00
C LEU A 264 -23.11 2.37 -1.78
N PRO A 265 -22.87 2.43 -3.10
CA PRO A 265 -22.63 1.25 -3.92
C PRO A 265 -21.53 0.36 -3.31
N MET A 266 -21.79 -0.95 -3.26
CA MET A 266 -20.79 -1.94 -2.87
C MET A 266 -19.95 -2.22 -4.10
N VAL A 267 -18.64 -1.99 -4.02
CA VAL A 267 -17.74 -2.06 -5.18
C VAL A 267 -16.51 -2.89 -4.84
N LEU A 268 -15.80 -3.33 -5.87
CA LEU A 268 -14.49 -3.94 -5.69
C LEU A 268 -13.46 -2.86 -5.29
N LEU A 269 -12.95 -2.97 -4.07
CA LEU A 269 -11.90 -2.14 -3.49
C LEU A 269 -10.55 -2.83 -3.65
N HIS A 270 -9.51 -2.06 -4.01
CA HIS A 270 -8.14 -2.56 -4.10
C HIS A 270 -7.50 -2.82 -2.73
N LYS A 271 -7.77 -1.93 -1.76
CA LYS A 271 -7.24 -1.93 -0.37
C LYS A 271 -5.74 -1.62 -0.24
N ASP A 272 -4.96 -1.84 -1.30
CA ASP A 272 -3.53 -1.47 -1.38
C ASP A 272 -3.20 -0.58 -2.60
N PHE A 273 -3.92 0.52 -2.77
CA PHE A 273 -3.77 1.39 -3.94
C PHE A 273 -2.61 2.39 -3.75
N GLY A 274 -1.36 1.92 -3.81
CA GLY A 274 -0.15 2.71 -3.57
C GLY A 274 0.73 2.95 -4.80
N SER A 275 1.75 3.80 -4.66
CA SER A 275 2.68 4.17 -5.74
C SER A 275 3.50 3.01 -6.33
N SER A 276 3.67 1.93 -5.58
CA SER A 276 4.32 0.69 -6.04
C SER A 276 3.38 -0.21 -6.87
N ASN A 277 2.06 -0.04 -6.74
CA ASN A 277 1.05 -0.91 -7.36
C ASN A 277 0.30 -0.23 -8.51
N VAL A 278 0.47 1.07 -8.65
CA VAL A 278 -0.07 1.86 -9.76
C VAL A 278 1.00 2.03 -10.83
N LEU A 279 0.70 1.58 -12.05
CA LEU A 279 1.58 1.68 -13.20
C LEU A 279 1.16 2.84 -14.09
N VAL A 280 2.17 3.56 -14.60
CA VAL A 280 1.99 4.74 -15.43
C VAL A 280 2.91 4.71 -16.65
N GLU A 281 2.54 5.49 -17.67
CA GLU A 281 3.40 5.79 -18.80
C GLU A 281 4.58 6.65 -18.34
N LYS A 282 5.78 6.31 -18.81
CA LYS A 282 7.05 6.89 -18.36
C LYS A 282 7.15 8.40 -18.59
N ASP A 283 6.56 8.91 -19.66
CA ASP A 283 6.77 10.31 -20.09
C ASP A 283 5.62 11.24 -19.65
N SER A 284 4.41 10.71 -19.46
CA SER A 284 3.19 11.51 -19.24
C SER A 284 2.55 11.30 -17.86
N CYS A 285 2.88 10.21 -17.17
CA CYS A 285 2.20 9.74 -15.96
C CYS A 285 0.72 9.34 -16.18
N HIS A 286 0.31 9.05 -17.41
CA HIS A 286 -0.99 8.44 -17.68
C HIS A 286 -1.09 7.05 -17.05
N LEU A 287 -2.22 6.71 -16.43
CA LEU A 287 -2.43 5.40 -15.82
C LEU A 287 -2.41 4.30 -16.89
N THR A 288 -1.61 3.26 -16.70
CA THR A 288 -1.53 2.11 -17.62
C THR A 288 -1.97 0.80 -16.98
N GLY A 289 -1.94 0.70 -15.65
CA GLY A 289 -2.39 -0.49 -14.94
C GLY A 289 -2.35 -0.38 -13.43
N VAL A 290 -3.01 -1.33 -12.77
CA VAL A 290 -3.04 -1.49 -11.32
C VAL A 290 -2.84 -2.97 -11.02
N ILE A 291 -1.81 -3.27 -10.22
CA ILE A 291 -1.36 -4.63 -9.87
C ILE A 291 -1.52 -4.89 -8.37
N ASP A 292 -1.29 -6.13 -7.96
CA ASP A 292 -1.40 -6.59 -6.57
C ASP A 292 -2.80 -6.48 -5.93
N TRP A 293 -3.75 -7.23 -6.50
CA TRP A 293 -5.12 -7.34 -6.01
C TRP A 293 -5.27 -8.33 -4.85
N ALA A 294 -4.19 -8.71 -4.17
CA ALA A 294 -4.22 -9.73 -3.12
C ALA A 294 -5.11 -9.35 -1.92
N GLU A 295 -5.16 -8.05 -1.59
CA GLU A 295 -5.98 -7.51 -0.50
C GLU A 295 -7.38 -7.07 -0.95
N ALA A 296 -7.74 -7.31 -2.21
CA ALA A 296 -9.01 -6.85 -2.74
C ALA A 296 -10.19 -7.36 -1.91
N SER A 297 -11.24 -6.53 -1.84
CA SER A 297 -12.44 -6.85 -1.08
C SER A 297 -13.65 -6.08 -1.63
N ILE A 298 -14.85 -6.56 -1.34
CA ILE A 298 -16.08 -5.82 -1.67
C ILE A 298 -16.42 -4.92 -0.47
N GLY A 299 -16.72 -3.65 -0.73
CA GLY A 299 -17.07 -2.70 0.33
C GLY A 299 -17.70 -1.42 -0.22
N PRO A 300 -18.19 -0.52 0.64
CA PRO A 300 -18.80 0.72 0.18
C PRO A 300 -17.78 1.59 -0.54
N PHE A 301 -18.19 2.14 -1.68
CA PHE A 301 -17.39 3.10 -2.44
C PHE A 301 -16.94 4.27 -1.53
N GLY A 302 -15.77 4.84 -1.78
CA GLY A 302 -15.21 5.87 -0.91
C GLY A 302 -14.13 5.35 0.05
N THR A 303 -14.31 4.14 0.60
CA THR A 303 -13.37 3.62 1.61
C THR A 303 -11.95 3.40 1.09
N ASN A 304 -11.76 3.12 -0.21
CA ASN A 304 -10.42 3.04 -0.79
C ASN A 304 -9.83 4.41 -1.22
N LEU A 305 -10.62 5.50 -1.25
CA LEU A 305 -10.19 6.81 -1.78
C LEU A 305 -9.19 7.54 -0.86
N HIS A 306 -8.94 7.06 0.35
CA HIS A 306 -7.94 7.65 1.23
C HIS A 306 -6.53 7.49 0.66
N SER A 307 -6.27 6.36 0.00
CA SER A 307 -5.00 6.01 -0.65
C SER A 307 -4.53 7.07 -1.65
N ILE A 308 -5.48 7.75 -2.30
CA ILE A 308 -5.22 8.81 -3.28
C ILE A 308 -4.39 9.95 -2.66
N GLN A 309 -4.52 10.20 -1.35
CA GLN A 309 -3.75 11.27 -0.72
C GLN A 309 -2.24 11.04 -0.73
N SER A 310 -1.79 9.79 -0.82
CA SER A 310 -0.36 9.49 -0.95
C SER A 310 0.25 10.05 -2.24
N PHE A 311 -0.57 10.33 -3.27
CA PHE A 311 -0.16 10.97 -4.52
C PHE A 311 -0.32 12.50 -4.51
N ALA A 312 -0.93 13.05 -3.46
CA ALA A 312 -1.35 14.45 -3.37
C ALA A 312 -0.36 15.34 -2.59
N GLY A 313 0.70 14.74 -2.05
CA GLY A 313 1.69 15.43 -1.25
C GLY A 313 2.92 14.58 -0.98
N SER A 314 3.81 15.09 -0.13
CA SER A 314 4.98 14.36 0.36
C SER A 314 4.97 14.25 1.87
N MET A 315 5.51 13.13 2.37
CA MET A 315 5.70 12.89 3.80
C MET A 315 7.17 13.16 4.16
N HIS A 316 7.40 14.05 5.13
CA HIS A 316 8.72 14.26 5.72
C HIS A 316 8.71 13.78 7.17
N LEU A 317 9.67 12.93 7.56
CA LEU A 317 9.67 12.25 8.87
C LEU A 317 9.67 13.21 10.08
N ARG A 318 10.16 14.44 9.91
CA ARG A 318 10.12 15.47 10.96
C ARG A 318 8.87 16.35 10.90
N ASN A 319 8.35 16.61 9.71
CA ASN A 319 7.37 17.68 9.49
C ASN A 319 5.97 17.14 9.18
N GLY A 320 5.83 15.83 9.00
CA GLY A 320 4.61 15.20 8.55
C GLY A 320 4.34 15.46 7.07
N TRP A 321 3.06 15.43 6.72
CA TRP A 321 2.59 15.63 5.36
C TRP A 321 2.64 17.10 4.94
N THR A 322 2.95 17.32 3.66
CA THR A 322 2.81 18.61 2.97
C THR A 322 2.11 18.37 1.63
N ARG A 323 1.08 19.17 1.32
CA ARG A 323 0.39 19.11 0.01
C ARG A 323 1.29 19.65 -1.10
N PHE A 324 1.11 19.15 -2.32
CA PHE A 324 1.75 19.78 -3.48
C PHE A 324 1.11 21.14 -3.82
N PRO A 325 1.85 22.09 -4.44
CA PRO A 325 1.33 23.43 -4.68
C PRO A 325 0.09 23.50 -5.59
N ASP A 326 -0.12 22.50 -6.44
CA ASP A 326 -1.24 22.35 -7.37
C ASP A 326 -2.39 21.48 -6.83
N TYR A 327 -2.42 21.23 -5.51
CA TYR A 327 -3.42 20.36 -4.85
C TYR A 327 -4.86 20.66 -5.26
N GLU A 328 -5.29 21.91 -5.11
CA GLU A 328 -6.67 22.32 -5.39
C GLU A 328 -7.04 22.06 -6.87
N ALA A 329 -6.09 22.24 -7.78
CA ALA A 329 -6.32 22.07 -9.20
C ALA A 329 -6.53 20.58 -9.56
N PHE A 330 -5.70 19.66 -9.04
CA PHE A 330 -5.90 18.24 -9.36
C PHE A 330 -7.04 17.62 -8.57
N GLU A 331 -7.37 18.14 -7.38
CA GLU A 331 -8.53 17.68 -6.62
C GLU A 331 -9.83 18.06 -7.34
N GLN A 332 -9.93 19.31 -7.83
CA GLN A 332 -11.04 19.73 -8.68
C GLN A 332 -11.13 18.86 -9.93
N ARG A 333 -10.01 18.57 -10.59
CA ARG A 333 -9.93 17.70 -11.76
C ARG A 333 -10.43 16.29 -11.45
N PHE A 334 -10.02 15.72 -10.32
CA PHE A 334 -10.43 14.40 -9.87
C PHE A 334 -11.95 14.33 -9.69
N TRP A 335 -12.53 15.23 -8.89
CA TRP A 335 -13.97 15.20 -8.60
C TRP A 335 -14.82 15.52 -9.83
N SER A 336 -14.39 16.47 -10.65
CA SER A 336 -15.07 16.80 -11.92
C SER A 336 -15.08 15.60 -12.88
N THR A 337 -13.93 14.92 -13.01
CA THR A 337 -13.81 13.74 -13.87
C THR A 337 -14.65 12.59 -13.33
N LEU A 338 -14.57 12.30 -12.03
CA LEU A 338 -15.36 11.25 -11.39
C LEU A 338 -16.85 11.51 -11.59
N GLY A 339 -17.33 12.71 -11.25
CA GLY A 339 -18.72 13.11 -11.41
C GLY A 339 -19.20 12.99 -12.86
N THR A 340 -18.40 13.43 -13.83
CA THR A 340 -18.73 13.30 -15.25
C THR A 340 -18.82 11.84 -15.69
N LYS A 341 -17.85 11.00 -15.28
CA LYS A 341 -17.78 9.59 -15.69
C LYS A 341 -18.92 8.75 -15.13
N VAL A 342 -19.43 9.07 -13.94
CA VAL A 342 -20.52 8.34 -13.30
C VAL A 342 -21.92 8.89 -13.64
N GLY A 343 -22.01 9.89 -14.52
CA GLY A 343 -23.29 10.49 -14.93
C GLY A 343 -23.85 11.55 -13.97
N GLY A 344 -23.01 12.10 -13.10
CA GLY A 344 -23.35 13.09 -12.09
C GLY A 344 -23.37 12.49 -10.67
N LEU A 345 -23.01 13.31 -9.68
CA LEU A 345 -23.13 12.98 -8.26
C LEU A 345 -23.83 14.14 -7.56
N SER A 346 -24.82 13.83 -6.71
CA SER A 346 -25.41 14.85 -5.84
C SER A 346 -24.38 15.33 -4.82
N GLU A 347 -24.54 16.55 -4.32
CA GLU A 347 -23.67 17.10 -3.27
C GLU A 347 -23.66 16.21 -2.02
N GLU A 348 -24.83 15.72 -1.61
CA GLU A 348 -24.98 14.76 -0.50
C GLU A 348 -24.19 13.47 -0.75
N THR A 349 -24.25 12.92 -1.96
CA THR A 349 -23.47 11.71 -2.31
C THR A 349 -21.98 11.99 -2.21
N VAL A 350 -21.50 13.13 -2.72
CA VAL A 350 -20.08 13.53 -2.62
C VAL A 350 -19.66 13.67 -1.16
N ILE A 351 -20.49 14.28 -0.31
CA ILE A 351 -20.24 14.39 1.14
C ILE A 351 -20.12 12.99 1.77
N THR A 352 -21.02 12.06 1.43
CA THR A 352 -20.99 10.70 1.96
C THR A 352 -19.76 9.91 1.48
N ILE A 353 -19.35 10.07 0.22
CA ILE A 353 -18.09 9.49 -0.31
C ILE A 353 -16.88 10.05 0.45
N LYS A 354 -16.86 11.35 0.73
CA LYS A 354 -15.78 11.99 1.52
C LYS A 354 -15.73 11.47 2.96
N LYS A 355 -16.87 11.19 3.60
CA LYS A 355 -16.90 10.53 4.91
C LYS A 355 -16.45 9.06 4.84
N ALA A 356 -16.85 8.33 3.79
CA ALA A 356 -16.37 6.98 3.54
C ALA A 356 -14.85 6.93 3.34
N ARG A 357 -14.27 7.97 2.72
CA ARG A 357 -12.82 8.16 2.61
C ARG A 357 -12.14 8.28 3.98
N VAL A 358 -12.72 9.05 4.90
CA VAL A 358 -12.21 9.16 6.28
C VAL A 358 -12.30 7.82 7.01
N LEU A 359 -13.42 7.10 6.89
CA LEU A 359 -13.57 5.74 7.43
C LEU A 359 -12.46 4.83 6.89
N GLY A 360 -12.22 4.87 5.57
CA GLY A 360 -11.14 4.15 4.93
C GLY A 360 -9.77 4.41 5.54
N LEU A 361 -9.42 5.68 5.76
CA LEU A 361 -8.15 6.07 6.38
C LEU A 361 -8.02 5.48 7.79
N LEU A 362 -9.07 5.60 8.60
CA LEU A 362 -9.09 5.08 9.98
C LEU A 362 -8.91 3.56 10.00
N LEU A 363 -9.57 2.83 9.11
CA LEU A 363 -9.45 1.37 9.04
C LEU A 363 -8.06 0.90 8.57
N SER A 364 -7.42 1.65 7.67
CA SER A 364 -6.10 1.32 7.12
C SER A 364 -4.94 1.76 8.02
N HIS A 365 -5.03 2.93 8.64
CA HIS A 365 -3.93 3.55 9.40
C HIS A 365 -4.23 3.72 10.89
N GLY A 366 -5.38 3.27 11.39
CA GLY A 366 -5.69 3.25 12.82
C GLY A 366 -5.32 1.95 13.52
N PHE A 367 -4.98 0.90 12.76
CA PHE A 367 -4.68 -0.43 13.27
C PHE A 367 -3.26 -0.87 12.90
N THR A 368 -2.74 -1.85 13.66
CA THR A 368 -1.63 -2.68 13.20
C THR A 368 -2.03 -3.44 11.92
N SER A 369 -1.03 -3.96 11.21
CA SER A 369 -1.21 -4.70 9.94
C SER A 369 -2.32 -5.75 10.00
N ARG A 370 -3.03 -5.91 8.88
CA ARG A 370 -4.15 -6.84 8.71
C ARG A 370 -3.79 -8.04 7.82
N LEU A 371 -2.50 -8.25 7.55
CA LEU A 371 -2.05 -9.38 6.76
C LEU A 371 -2.43 -10.70 7.46
N ALA A 372 -2.88 -11.69 6.68
CA ALA A 372 -3.45 -12.93 7.20
C ALA A 372 -2.47 -13.78 8.03
N ASN A 373 -1.16 -13.55 7.86
CA ASN A 373 -0.10 -14.20 8.61
C ASN A 373 0.40 -13.38 9.82
N GLU A 374 -0.25 -12.27 10.14
CA GLU A 374 0.06 -11.42 11.30
C GLU A 374 -0.92 -11.60 12.45
N ALA A 375 -0.61 -10.96 13.59
CA ALA A 375 -1.49 -10.98 14.75
C ALA A 375 -2.82 -10.27 14.44
N ALA A 376 -3.85 -10.55 15.24
CA ALA A 376 -5.14 -9.87 15.13
C ALA A 376 -4.93 -8.33 15.17
N PRO A 377 -5.57 -7.57 14.26
CA PRO A 377 -5.39 -6.13 14.19
C PRO A 377 -5.79 -5.47 15.51
N ALA A 378 -4.92 -4.64 16.06
CA ALA A 378 -5.17 -3.86 17.26
C ALA A 378 -5.03 -2.36 16.96
N PRO A 379 -5.78 -1.48 17.65
CA PRO A 379 -5.55 -0.04 17.53
C PRO A 379 -4.09 0.31 17.79
N LEU A 380 -3.57 1.26 17.01
CA LEU A 380 -2.18 1.67 17.14
C LEU A 380 -1.90 2.29 18.50
N LYS A 381 -0.68 2.06 18.97
CA LYS A 381 -0.14 2.64 20.20
C LYS A 381 0.94 3.65 19.86
N ASP A 382 1.30 4.50 20.81
CA ASP A 382 2.42 5.43 20.64
C ASP A 382 3.77 4.70 20.79
N ASP A 383 4.08 3.83 19.82
CA ASP A 383 5.34 3.11 19.67
C ASP A 383 6.00 3.43 18.32
N ASP A 384 7.17 2.85 18.02
CA ASP A 384 7.87 3.13 16.75
C ASP A 384 7.03 2.77 15.51
N HIS A 385 6.21 1.71 15.58
CA HIS A 385 5.35 1.28 14.48
C HIS A 385 4.14 2.22 14.35
N GLY A 386 3.49 2.52 15.47
CA GLY A 386 2.36 3.43 15.53
C GLY A 386 2.71 4.86 15.17
N ARG A 387 3.93 5.33 15.45
CA ARG A 387 4.36 6.68 15.07
C ARG A 387 4.25 6.95 13.58
N TYR A 388 4.70 6.03 12.71
CA TYR A 388 4.62 6.23 11.26
C TYR A 388 3.17 6.34 10.77
N HIS A 389 2.30 5.40 11.18
CA HIS A 389 0.89 5.42 10.80
C HIS A 389 0.13 6.60 11.42
N THR A 390 0.53 7.03 12.62
CA THR A 390 -0.01 8.21 13.29
C THR A 390 0.28 9.48 12.50
N MET A 391 1.41 9.57 11.77
CA MET A 391 1.66 10.71 10.88
C MET A 391 0.64 10.80 9.73
N TYR A 392 0.11 9.68 9.24
CA TYR A 392 -0.98 9.68 8.26
C TYR A 392 -2.26 10.24 8.88
N LEU A 393 -2.62 9.77 10.08
CA LEU A 393 -3.81 10.26 10.77
C LEU A 393 -3.67 11.75 11.13
N ASP A 394 -2.52 12.18 11.65
CA ASP A 394 -2.26 13.58 11.99
C ASP A 394 -2.30 14.48 10.75
N GLY A 395 -1.66 14.08 9.65
CA GLY A 395 -1.68 14.85 8.42
C GLY A 395 -3.08 14.99 7.82
N TYR A 396 -3.87 13.93 7.81
CA TYR A 396 -5.11 13.89 7.03
C TYR A 396 -6.39 14.09 7.83
N LEU A 397 -6.35 14.00 9.17
CA LEU A 397 -7.51 14.23 10.03
C LEU A 397 -7.37 15.48 10.91
N VAL A 398 -6.14 15.88 11.26
CA VAL A 398 -5.90 16.91 12.28
C VAL A 398 -5.29 18.19 11.69
N ASN A 399 -4.21 18.06 10.93
CA ASN A 399 -3.44 19.21 10.44
C ASN A 399 -4.26 20.06 9.44
N PRO A 400 -4.61 21.33 9.77
CA PRO A 400 -5.45 22.16 8.90
C PRO A 400 -4.90 22.38 7.48
N SER A 401 -3.59 22.31 7.30
CA SER A 401 -2.94 22.53 5.99
C SER A 401 -3.02 21.32 5.05
N THR A 402 -3.27 20.12 5.59
CA THR A 402 -3.22 18.86 4.83
C THR A 402 -4.45 17.98 5.01
N LYS A 403 -5.30 18.29 6.00
CA LYS A 403 -6.51 17.55 6.34
C LYS A 403 -7.41 17.36 5.13
N MET A 404 -8.00 16.18 5.00
CA MET A 404 -8.87 15.87 3.86
C MET A 404 -10.25 16.49 4.03
N ASP A 405 -10.87 16.81 2.91
CA ASP A 405 -12.29 17.06 2.85
C ASP A 405 -13.09 15.87 3.42
N GLY A 406 -14.06 16.18 4.28
CA GLY A 406 -14.88 15.18 4.98
C GLY A 406 -14.39 14.83 6.39
N ALA A 407 -13.16 15.23 6.77
CA ALA A 407 -12.74 15.20 8.17
C ALA A 407 -13.30 16.43 8.92
N PRO A 408 -13.80 16.28 10.16
CA PRO A 408 -14.55 17.30 10.91
C PRO A 408 -13.67 18.43 11.43
#